data_AF-A0A7S3SD68-F1
#
_entry.id   AF-A0A7S3SD68-F1
#
_cell.length_a   1.000
_cell.length_b   1.000
_cell.length_c   1.000
_cell.angle_alpha   90.00
_cell.angle_beta   90.00
_cell.angle_gamma   90.00
#
_symmetry.space_group_name_H-M   'P 1'
#
loop_
_entity.id
_entity.type
_entity.pdbx_description
1 polymer ?
#
loop_
_entity_poly.entity_id
_entity_poly.type
_entity_poly.pdbx_seq_one_letter_code
_entity_poly.pdbx_strand_id
1 'polypeptide(L)'
;MSDQYHDDIMCVDGRRLPTLFIVGAQKCATSSIAKQLFARSAFSPGRPFEDQLWFSSAKEHHFFDVPERWRRGLRYYATSFPRCSEAQLTLDATPNYLSSAGAAARLAQAYGPARLARTSFVVVLCEPIRRAQSALYHFRGVMLGAFIFPLVPAEQQTPTMRHIGWPWRSFRDRVHRDVRARTFSGALYAMGRYGAQLDAWLEATGRLSVVPLPLYSRHELATLREIECRVMHRSAHGTDPPADACDASRVHEPPPGARINSNSHPPLWADIDRADAATLATSFECSNQHVHVLLETHPNVSVLPAGFGKQEWIHFLEPAYLPPPEARSRAPPWLAYGAIPLMQDVLTHLWRPSAPTPRVGRENWVLTLLLFALLLAGLTTACGCTVHVLRFRVPSRSAVLV
;
A
#
# COMPACT_ATOMS: atom_id res chain seq x y z
N MET A 1 31.59 -13.95 18.51
CA MET A 1 30.52 -12.93 18.55
C MET A 1 29.13 -13.54 18.35
N SER A 2 28.78 -14.65 19.02
CA SER A 2 27.51 -15.39 18.77
C SER A 2 26.50 -15.35 19.92
N ASP A 3 26.90 -15.03 21.15
CA ASP A 3 26.03 -15.25 22.32
C ASP A 3 25.16 -14.05 22.72
N GLN A 4 25.32 -12.89 22.07
CA GLN A 4 24.64 -11.66 22.49
C GLN A 4 23.21 -11.48 21.94
N TYR A 5 22.76 -12.35 21.01
CA TYR A 5 21.46 -12.21 20.34
C TYR A 5 20.36 -13.14 20.86
N HIS A 6 20.67 -14.10 21.74
CA HIS A 6 19.65 -15.02 22.27
C HIS A 6 18.71 -14.39 23.31
N ASP A 7 19.14 -13.31 23.97
CA ASP A 7 18.35 -12.66 25.04
C ASP A 7 17.55 -11.43 24.59
N ASP A 8 17.61 -11.07 23.30
CA ASP A 8 16.79 -9.96 22.80
C ASP A 8 15.32 -10.39 22.71
N ILE A 9 14.43 -9.73 23.47
CA ILE A 9 12.99 -10.00 23.44
C ILE A 9 12.33 -9.80 22.06
N MET A 10 12.97 -9.06 21.15
CA MET A 10 12.56 -8.92 19.75
C MET A 10 13.03 -10.07 18.85
N CYS A 11 13.82 -11.00 19.39
CA CYS A 11 14.22 -12.23 18.72
C CYS A 11 13.29 -13.38 19.13
N VAL A 12 12.56 -13.96 18.18
CA VAL A 12 11.69 -15.12 18.39
C VAL A 12 12.15 -16.24 17.48
N ASP A 13 12.53 -17.37 18.07
CA ASP A 13 13.10 -18.54 17.36
C ASP A 13 14.23 -18.14 16.38
N GLY A 14 15.11 -17.22 16.81
CA GLY A 14 16.23 -16.73 16.00
C GLY A 14 15.85 -15.73 14.90
N ARG A 15 14.60 -15.28 14.81
CA ARG A 15 14.11 -14.30 13.83
C ARG A 15 13.75 -12.95 14.46
N ARG A 16 14.08 -11.86 13.77
CA ARG A 16 13.87 -10.48 14.27
C ARG A 16 12.45 -9.99 14.02
N LEU A 17 11.62 -9.94 15.06
CA LEU A 17 10.28 -9.33 14.99
C LEU A 17 10.35 -7.83 14.65
N PRO A 18 9.34 -7.29 13.93
CA PRO A 18 9.27 -5.86 13.63
C PRO A 18 9.32 -4.97 14.86
N THR A 19 10.19 -3.98 14.80
CA THR A 19 10.31 -2.87 15.75
C THR A 19 9.58 -1.62 15.26
N LEU A 20 9.20 -1.59 13.99
CA LEU A 20 8.33 -0.57 13.39
C LEU A 20 7.12 -1.23 12.74
N PHE A 21 5.95 -0.66 12.97
CA PHE A 21 4.75 -0.92 12.19
C PHE A 21 4.27 0.33 11.49
N ILE A 22 4.01 0.24 10.19
CA ILE A 22 3.24 1.25 9.44
C ILE A 22 1.87 0.64 9.17
N VAL A 23 0.92 0.90 10.07
CA VAL A 23 -0.33 0.13 10.16
C VAL A 23 -1.39 0.62 9.19
N GLY A 24 -1.18 1.77 8.54
CA GLY A 24 -2.14 2.37 7.62
C GLY A 24 -1.74 3.77 7.22
N ALA A 25 -2.60 4.49 6.51
CA ALA A 25 -3.84 4.01 5.89
C ALA A 25 -3.58 3.53 4.45
N GLN A 26 -4.40 2.58 4.00
CA GLN A 26 -4.34 2.11 2.61
C GLN A 26 -4.53 3.29 1.64
N LYS A 27 -3.63 3.37 0.65
CA LYS A 27 -3.54 4.42 -0.37
C LYS A 27 -3.00 5.78 0.11
N CYS A 28 -2.49 5.86 1.33
CA CYS A 28 -1.82 7.05 1.86
C CYS A 28 -0.29 6.88 1.88
N ALA A 29 0.32 6.40 0.79
CA ALA A 29 1.78 6.30 0.60
C ALA A 29 2.58 5.40 1.57
N THR A 30 1.96 4.45 2.28
CA THR A 30 2.69 3.48 3.13
C THR A 30 3.77 2.71 2.38
N SER A 31 3.54 2.38 1.10
CA SER A 31 4.53 1.71 0.25
C SER A 31 5.74 2.59 -0.09
N SER A 32 5.53 3.90 -0.28
CA SER A 32 6.64 4.84 -0.55
C SER A 32 7.55 4.94 0.67
N ILE A 33 6.96 5.17 1.85
CA ILE A 33 7.71 5.26 3.10
C ILE A 33 8.45 3.96 3.38
N ALA A 34 7.79 2.80 3.30
CA ALA A 34 8.46 1.52 3.56
C ALA A 34 9.60 1.24 2.57
N LYS A 35 9.42 1.49 1.27
CA LYS A 35 10.49 1.31 0.27
C LYS A 35 11.68 2.23 0.54
N GLN A 36 11.42 3.48 0.90
CA GLN A 36 12.47 4.42 1.27
C GLN A 36 13.18 4.00 2.56
N LEU A 37 12.46 3.50 3.56
CA LEU A 37 13.05 2.97 4.79
C LEU A 37 13.89 1.70 4.54
N PHE A 38 13.46 0.81 3.64
CA PHE A 38 14.28 -0.36 3.24
C PHE A 38 15.52 0.02 2.43
N ALA A 39 15.42 1.07 1.61
CA ALA A 39 16.56 1.60 0.87
C ALA A 39 17.59 2.28 1.79
N ARG A 40 17.15 2.74 2.97
CA ARG A 40 18.03 3.18 4.06
C ARG A 40 18.48 1.94 4.83
N SER A 41 19.78 1.73 5.00
CA SER A 41 20.36 0.48 5.53
C SER A 41 19.94 0.08 6.95
N ALA A 42 19.10 0.86 7.64
CA ALA A 42 18.64 0.59 8.99
C ALA A 42 17.53 -0.49 9.07
N PHE A 43 16.68 -0.62 8.05
CA PHE A 43 15.53 -1.53 8.07
C PHE A 43 15.68 -2.70 7.10
N SER A 44 15.52 -3.92 7.61
CA SER A 44 15.44 -5.11 6.77
C SER A 44 13.99 -5.47 6.42
N PRO A 45 13.69 -5.80 5.16
CA PRO A 45 12.37 -6.30 4.77
C PRO A 45 12.13 -7.72 5.29
N GLY A 46 10.85 -8.09 5.38
CA GLY A 46 10.45 -9.48 5.61
C GLY A 46 10.40 -10.28 4.31
N ARG A 47 9.74 -11.43 4.35
CA ARG A 47 9.47 -12.29 3.20
C ARG A 47 7.97 -12.61 3.15
N PRO A 48 7.37 -12.69 1.96
CA PRO A 48 5.98 -13.13 1.87
C PRO A 48 5.82 -14.53 2.48
N PHE A 49 4.67 -14.78 3.10
CA PHE A 49 4.34 -16.13 3.54
C PHE A 49 4.12 -17.05 2.34
N GLU A 50 4.56 -18.30 2.45
CA GLU A 50 4.34 -19.34 1.43
C GLU A 50 2.93 -19.97 1.57
N ASP A 51 1.90 -19.13 1.69
CA ASP A 51 0.49 -19.55 1.82
C ASP A 51 -0.37 -19.19 0.60
N GLN A 52 0.29 -18.82 -0.51
CA GLN A 52 -0.31 -18.51 -1.82
C GLN A 52 -1.31 -17.34 -1.82
N LEU A 53 -1.44 -16.58 -0.72
CA LEU A 53 -2.26 -15.37 -0.71
C LEU A 53 -1.55 -14.26 -1.49
N TRP A 54 -2.15 -13.83 -2.60
CA TRP A 54 -1.57 -12.89 -3.58
C TRP A 54 -1.19 -11.52 -3.01
N PHE A 55 -1.75 -11.14 -1.87
CA PHE A 55 -1.51 -9.86 -1.21
C PHE A 55 -0.37 -9.92 -0.17
N SER A 56 0.28 -11.07 0.03
CA SER A 56 1.49 -11.14 0.85
C SER A 56 2.69 -10.58 0.11
N SER A 57 3.47 -9.73 0.77
CA SER A 57 4.73 -9.23 0.23
C SER A 57 5.80 -9.11 1.31
N ALA A 58 7.03 -8.77 0.91
CA ALA A 58 8.12 -8.43 1.84
C ALA A 58 7.80 -7.24 2.76
N LYS A 59 6.79 -6.44 2.40
CA LYS A 59 6.31 -5.28 3.15
C LYS A 59 5.02 -5.58 3.93
N GLU A 60 4.06 -6.25 3.29
CA GLU A 60 2.71 -6.47 3.79
C GLU A 60 2.52 -7.95 4.16
N HIS A 61 2.56 -8.24 5.46
CA HIS A 61 2.51 -9.60 6.00
C HIS A 61 1.09 -10.05 6.32
N HIS A 62 0.14 -9.13 6.47
CA HIS A 62 -1.26 -9.44 6.77
C HIS A 62 -1.45 -10.49 7.88
N PHE A 63 -0.61 -10.46 8.91
CA PHE A 63 -0.64 -11.46 9.99
C PHE A 63 -1.76 -11.18 10.99
N PHE A 64 -1.98 -9.90 11.32
CA PHE A 64 -2.96 -9.50 12.34
C PHE A 64 -4.38 -9.28 11.81
N ASP A 65 -4.56 -9.10 10.50
CA ASP A 65 -5.87 -8.94 9.85
C ASP A 65 -6.42 -10.22 9.22
N VAL A 66 -5.57 -11.19 8.82
CA VAL A 66 -6.00 -12.49 8.30
C VAL A 66 -6.11 -13.52 9.44
N PRO A 67 -7.33 -14.00 9.78
CA PRO A 67 -7.53 -14.95 10.87
C PRO A 67 -6.70 -16.23 10.75
N GLU A 68 -6.51 -16.74 9.54
CA GLU A 68 -5.76 -17.96 9.23
C GLU A 68 -4.29 -17.81 9.61
N ARG A 69 -3.68 -16.65 9.32
CA ARG A 69 -2.30 -16.34 9.68
C ARG A 69 -2.18 -16.15 11.18
N TRP A 70 -3.08 -15.36 11.77
CA TRP A 70 -3.11 -15.12 13.21
C TRP A 70 -3.16 -16.41 14.04
N ARG A 71 -4.01 -17.37 13.66
CA ARG A 71 -4.15 -18.67 14.35
C ARG A 71 -2.86 -19.49 14.41
N ARG A 72 -1.88 -19.23 13.52
CA ARG A 72 -0.59 -19.92 13.52
C ARG A 72 0.40 -19.39 14.56
N GLY A 73 0.08 -18.27 15.21
CA GLY A 73 0.82 -17.72 16.35
C GLY A 73 2.10 -16.96 16.00
N LEU A 74 2.70 -16.33 17.02
CA LEU A 74 3.82 -15.41 16.86
C LEU A 74 5.07 -16.06 16.25
N ARG A 75 5.33 -17.34 16.55
CA ARG A 75 6.44 -18.09 15.95
C ARG A 75 6.31 -18.19 14.44
N TYR A 76 5.09 -18.43 13.93
CA TYR A 76 4.84 -18.40 12.50
C TYR A 76 5.07 -17.02 11.92
N TYR A 77 4.59 -15.96 12.57
CA TYR A 77 4.84 -14.59 12.12
C TYR A 77 6.34 -14.28 11.98
N ALA A 78 7.13 -14.70 12.96
CA ALA A 78 8.57 -14.50 13.00
C ALA A 78 9.30 -15.12 11.79
N THR A 79 8.77 -16.20 11.19
CA THR A 79 9.39 -16.88 10.04
C THR A 79 9.55 -15.99 8.80
N SER A 80 8.73 -14.95 8.66
CA SER A 80 8.86 -13.98 7.58
C SER A 80 10.15 -13.16 7.67
N PHE A 81 10.62 -12.88 8.88
CA PHE A 81 11.66 -11.89 9.11
C PHE A 81 13.07 -12.51 9.08
N PRO A 82 14.12 -11.72 8.78
CA PRO A 82 15.51 -12.19 8.77
C PRO A 82 15.97 -12.73 10.13
N ARG A 83 17.13 -13.39 10.13
CA ARG A 83 17.74 -13.84 11.39
C ARG A 83 18.11 -12.63 12.26
N CYS A 84 18.09 -12.80 13.59
CA CYS A 84 18.44 -11.73 14.52
C CYS A 84 19.86 -11.17 14.33
N SER A 85 20.79 -12.02 13.86
CA SER A 85 22.16 -11.63 13.52
C SER A 85 22.28 -10.86 12.19
N GLU A 86 21.26 -10.90 11.33
CA GLU A 86 21.28 -10.33 9.98
C GLU A 86 20.59 -8.95 9.90
N ALA A 87 19.78 -8.61 10.90
CA ALA A 87 19.00 -7.37 10.91
C ALA A 87 18.96 -6.73 12.30
N GLN A 88 19.15 -5.42 12.37
CA GLN A 88 18.96 -4.65 13.60
C GLN A 88 17.48 -4.26 13.77
N LEU A 89 16.87 -3.69 12.73
CA LEU A 89 15.46 -3.31 12.72
C LEU A 89 14.73 -4.01 11.57
N THR A 90 13.49 -4.39 11.81
CA THR A 90 12.57 -4.92 10.79
C THR A 90 11.25 -4.13 10.83
N LEU A 91 10.54 -4.15 9.71
CA LEU A 91 9.33 -3.36 9.50
C LEU A 91 8.20 -4.26 8.95
N ASP A 92 6.99 -4.10 9.50
CA ASP A 92 5.76 -4.56 8.86
C ASP A 92 4.90 -3.33 8.52
N ALA A 93 4.65 -3.12 7.23
CA ALA A 93 3.92 -1.97 6.72
C ALA A 93 2.64 -2.40 6.01
N THR A 94 1.86 -3.26 6.66
CA THR A 94 0.53 -3.72 6.20
C THR A 94 -0.54 -2.64 6.45
N PRO A 95 -1.02 -1.96 5.41
CA PRO A 95 -1.92 -0.81 5.60
C PRO A 95 -3.35 -1.18 6.01
N ASN A 96 -3.74 -2.44 5.87
CA ASN A 96 -5.06 -2.93 6.28
C ASN A 96 -5.19 -3.06 7.80
N TYR A 97 -4.09 -3.09 8.54
CA TYR A 97 -4.11 -3.21 10.00
C TYR A 97 -4.90 -2.08 10.66
N LEU A 98 -4.82 -0.85 10.15
CA LEU A 98 -5.52 0.32 10.70
C LEU A 98 -7.04 0.10 10.80
N SER A 99 -7.67 -0.37 9.72
CA SER A 99 -9.12 -0.52 9.64
C SER A 99 -9.63 -1.92 10.02
N SER A 100 -8.73 -2.88 10.24
CA SER A 100 -9.12 -4.27 10.48
C SER A 100 -9.52 -4.49 11.93
N ALA A 101 -10.78 -4.88 12.14
CA ALA A 101 -11.30 -5.17 13.47
C ALA A 101 -10.44 -6.22 14.18
N GLY A 102 -9.98 -5.87 15.38
CA GLY A 102 -9.16 -6.74 16.23
C GLY A 102 -7.67 -6.81 15.87
N ALA A 103 -7.20 -6.19 14.77
CA ALA A 103 -5.77 -6.24 14.41
C ALA A 103 -4.89 -5.58 15.49
N ALA A 104 -5.28 -4.43 16.01
CA ALA A 104 -4.59 -3.74 17.09
C ALA A 104 -4.50 -4.60 18.37
N ALA A 105 -5.63 -5.18 18.79
CA ALA A 105 -5.70 -6.05 19.97
C ALA A 105 -4.86 -7.33 19.81
N ARG A 106 -4.90 -7.98 18.65
CA ARG A 106 -4.07 -9.17 18.35
C ARG A 106 -2.59 -8.83 18.36
N LEU A 107 -2.21 -7.67 17.82
CA LEU A 107 -0.83 -7.19 17.88
C LEU A 107 -0.39 -7.00 19.33
N ALA A 108 -1.18 -6.28 20.12
CA ALA A 108 -0.88 -6.04 21.53
C ALA A 108 -0.76 -7.35 22.32
N GLN A 109 -1.66 -8.31 22.07
CA GLN A 109 -1.62 -9.65 22.67
C GLN A 109 -0.34 -10.40 22.28
N ALA A 110 0.05 -10.37 21.01
CA ALA A 110 1.22 -11.09 20.53
C ALA A 110 2.53 -10.49 21.05
N TYR A 111 2.62 -9.17 21.08
CA TYR A 111 3.84 -8.47 21.48
C TYR A 111 3.99 -8.46 23.00
N GLY A 112 2.91 -8.24 23.73
CA GLY A 112 2.92 -8.02 25.17
C GLY A 112 3.63 -6.71 25.55
N PRO A 113 3.53 -6.29 26.84
CA PRO A 113 4.01 -4.98 27.26
C PRO A 113 5.49 -4.71 26.97
N ALA A 114 6.35 -5.72 27.17
CA ALA A 114 7.79 -5.56 27.00
C ALA A 114 8.20 -5.30 25.53
N ARG A 115 7.60 -5.99 24.56
CA ARG A 115 7.89 -5.75 23.14
C ARG A 115 7.21 -4.48 22.65
N LEU A 116 5.98 -4.19 23.10
CA LEU A 116 5.28 -2.94 22.76
C LEU A 116 6.09 -1.72 23.18
N ALA A 117 6.72 -1.75 24.36
CA ALA A 117 7.61 -0.69 24.82
C ALA A 117 8.77 -0.43 23.84
N ARG A 118 9.29 -1.47 23.19
CA ARG A 118 10.37 -1.40 22.19
C ARG A 118 9.91 -1.29 20.74
N THR A 119 8.61 -1.10 20.51
CA THR A 119 8.00 -1.03 19.18
C THR A 119 7.46 0.37 18.91
N SER A 120 7.54 0.82 17.66
CA SER A 120 6.98 2.07 17.17
C SER A 120 5.80 1.81 16.23
N PHE A 121 4.76 2.63 16.34
CA PHE A 121 3.56 2.54 15.51
C PHE A 121 3.37 3.85 14.74
N VAL A 122 3.32 3.75 13.41
CA VAL A 122 3.14 4.88 12.50
C VAL A 122 1.86 4.67 11.69
N VAL A 123 1.07 5.74 11.56
CA VAL A 123 -0.07 5.83 10.65
C VAL A 123 0.14 6.98 9.69
N VAL A 124 0.08 6.71 8.39
CA VAL A 124 0.14 7.72 7.34
C VAL A 124 -1.27 8.02 6.88
N LEU A 125 -1.73 9.25 7.09
CA LEU A 125 -3.12 9.64 6.80
C LEU A 125 -3.18 10.62 5.63
N CYS A 126 -4.22 10.51 4.83
CA CYS A 126 -4.48 11.36 3.69
C CYS A 126 -5.97 11.66 3.56
N GLU A 127 -6.30 12.73 2.83
CA GLU A 127 -7.66 13.18 2.57
C GLU A 127 -8.56 11.99 2.13
N PRO A 128 -9.68 11.74 2.85
CA PRO A 128 -10.41 10.48 2.76
C PRO A 128 -11.12 10.25 1.41
N ILE A 129 -11.52 11.30 0.69
CA ILE A 129 -12.12 11.18 -0.65
C ILE A 129 -11.06 10.75 -1.66
N ARG A 130 -9.88 11.38 -1.67
CA ARG A 130 -8.72 10.96 -2.48
C ARG A 130 -8.28 9.54 -2.16
N ARG A 131 -8.30 9.16 -0.87
CA ARG A 131 -8.04 7.78 -0.45
C ARG A 131 -9.04 6.80 -1.07
N ALA A 132 -10.34 7.12 -1.00
CA ALA A 132 -11.41 6.32 -1.59
C ALA A 132 -11.28 6.23 -3.12
N GLN A 133 -11.01 7.33 -3.81
CA GLN A 133 -10.76 7.35 -5.25
C GLN A 133 -9.59 6.44 -5.61
N SER A 134 -8.45 6.64 -4.95
CA SER A 134 -7.24 5.85 -5.19
C SER A 134 -7.46 4.35 -4.94
N ALA A 135 -8.27 4.00 -3.93
CA ALA A 135 -8.63 2.60 -3.65
C ALA A 135 -9.48 2.00 -4.77
N LEU A 136 -10.49 2.73 -5.27
CA LEU A 136 -11.33 2.27 -6.38
C LEU A 136 -10.48 1.91 -7.61
N TYR A 137 -9.60 2.81 -8.05
CA TYR A 137 -8.78 2.57 -9.23
C TYR A 137 -7.74 1.49 -9.03
N HIS A 138 -7.14 1.40 -7.84
CA HIS A 138 -6.22 0.33 -7.51
C HIS A 138 -6.90 -1.04 -7.64
N PHE A 139 -8.07 -1.20 -7.00
CA PHE A 139 -8.78 -2.47 -7.00
C PHE A 139 -9.39 -2.80 -8.36
N ARG A 140 -9.85 -1.80 -9.12
CA ARG A 140 -10.21 -1.97 -10.54
C ARG A 140 -9.01 -2.48 -11.35
N GLY A 141 -7.82 -1.93 -11.15
CA GLY A 141 -6.60 -2.37 -11.82
C GLY A 141 -6.21 -3.80 -11.44
N VAL A 142 -6.26 -4.15 -10.15
CA VAL A 142 -6.00 -5.52 -9.67
C VAL A 142 -6.99 -6.51 -10.30
N MET A 143 -8.28 -6.19 -10.32
CA MET A 143 -9.31 -7.08 -10.85
C MET A 143 -9.30 -7.15 -12.37
N LEU A 144 -8.90 -6.09 -13.08
CA LEU A 144 -8.66 -6.14 -14.53
C LEU A 144 -7.39 -6.92 -14.87
N GLY A 145 -6.33 -6.82 -14.06
CA GLY A 145 -5.15 -7.70 -14.17
C GLY A 145 -5.52 -9.16 -13.91
N ALA A 146 -6.43 -9.40 -12.96
CA ALA A 146 -7.04 -10.70 -12.68
C ALA A 146 -8.16 -11.11 -13.66
N PHE A 147 -8.34 -10.41 -14.80
CA PHE A 147 -9.04 -10.97 -15.96
C PHE A 147 -8.09 -11.78 -16.87
N ILE A 148 -6.77 -11.59 -16.71
CA ILE A 148 -5.72 -12.38 -17.40
C ILE A 148 -5.28 -13.58 -16.52
N PHE A 149 -5.54 -13.52 -15.21
CA PHE A 149 -5.39 -14.62 -14.24
C PHE A 149 -6.79 -15.10 -13.78
N PRO A 150 -6.96 -16.30 -13.21
CA PRO A 150 -8.28 -16.77 -12.79
C PRO A 150 -8.92 -15.81 -11.80
N LEU A 151 -10.24 -15.62 -11.93
CA LEU A 151 -11.09 -14.82 -11.04
C LEU A 151 -10.66 -15.00 -9.58
N VAL A 152 -10.35 -13.91 -8.87
CA VAL A 152 -10.12 -13.95 -7.43
C VAL A 152 -11.40 -14.52 -6.79
N PRO A 153 -11.36 -15.74 -6.22
CA PRO A 153 -12.55 -16.37 -5.66
C PRO A 153 -13.20 -15.46 -4.61
N ALA A 154 -14.52 -15.53 -4.46
CA ALA A 154 -15.27 -14.61 -3.59
C ALA A 154 -14.72 -14.61 -2.14
N GLU A 155 -14.23 -15.76 -1.68
CA GLU A 155 -13.59 -15.98 -0.38
C GLU A 155 -12.24 -15.27 -0.22
N GLN A 156 -11.56 -14.91 -1.31
CA GLN A 156 -10.30 -14.16 -1.32
C GLN A 156 -10.48 -12.66 -1.60
N GLN A 157 -11.72 -12.19 -1.78
CA GLN A 157 -12.00 -10.79 -2.04
C GLN A 157 -11.96 -9.95 -0.76
N THR A 158 -11.19 -8.86 -0.79
CA THR A 158 -11.16 -7.89 0.31
C THR A 158 -12.53 -7.21 0.47
N PRO A 159 -12.87 -6.68 1.67
CA PRO A 159 -14.12 -5.92 1.85
C PRO A 159 -14.28 -4.77 0.85
N THR A 160 -13.18 -4.12 0.46
CA THR A 160 -13.19 -3.05 -0.54
C THR A 160 -13.50 -3.58 -1.94
N MET A 161 -12.94 -4.72 -2.36
CA MET A 161 -13.28 -5.37 -3.63
C MET A 161 -14.77 -5.72 -3.70
N ARG A 162 -15.31 -6.34 -2.64
CA ARG A 162 -16.73 -6.67 -2.51
C ARG A 162 -17.62 -5.41 -2.58
N HIS A 163 -17.20 -4.34 -1.90
CA HIS A 163 -17.94 -3.08 -1.92
C HIS A 163 -17.92 -2.42 -3.30
N ILE A 164 -16.77 -2.39 -4.00
CA ILE A 164 -16.67 -1.82 -5.35
C ILE A 164 -17.58 -2.57 -6.32
N GLY A 165 -17.53 -3.91 -6.30
CA GLY A 165 -18.38 -4.79 -7.11
C GLY A 165 -18.12 -4.71 -8.62
N TRP A 166 -18.92 -5.45 -9.40
CA TRP A 166 -18.94 -5.44 -10.87
C TRP A 166 -20.31 -4.95 -11.39
N PRO A 167 -20.40 -4.29 -12.57
CA PRO A 167 -19.33 -3.82 -13.45
C PRO A 167 -18.66 -2.53 -12.94
N TRP A 168 -17.39 -2.31 -13.33
CA TRP A 168 -16.62 -1.13 -12.92
C TRP A 168 -17.32 0.17 -13.33
N ARG A 169 -17.85 0.91 -12.35
CA ARG A 169 -18.33 2.28 -12.54
C ARG A 169 -17.21 3.28 -12.27
N SER A 170 -17.30 4.48 -12.86
CA SER A 170 -16.37 5.56 -12.51
C SER A 170 -16.49 5.93 -11.02
N PHE A 171 -15.49 6.62 -10.46
CA PHE A 171 -15.62 7.12 -9.08
C PHE A 171 -16.80 8.08 -8.96
N ARG A 172 -17.02 8.94 -9.98
CA ARG A 172 -18.20 9.80 -10.09
C ARG A 172 -19.50 9.03 -9.96
N ASP A 173 -19.72 8.04 -10.82
CA ASP A 173 -20.95 7.24 -10.83
C ASP A 173 -21.18 6.52 -9.50
N ARG A 174 -20.08 6.04 -8.89
CA ARG A 174 -20.11 5.37 -7.60
C ARG A 174 -20.59 6.31 -6.50
N VAL A 175 -19.94 7.46 -6.37
CA VAL A 175 -20.31 8.45 -5.35
C VAL A 175 -21.72 8.97 -5.60
N HIS A 176 -22.08 9.29 -6.85
CA HIS A 176 -23.41 9.78 -7.20
C HIS A 176 -24.53 8.83 -6.75
N ARG A 177 -24.35 7.53 -7.02
CA ARG A 177 -25.30 6.51 -6.57
C ARG A 177 -25.38 6.43 -5.05
N ASP A 178 -24.24 6.45 -4.37
CA ASP A 178 -24.16 6.31 -2.92
C ASP A 178 -24.72 7.56 -2.20
N VAL A 179 -24.58 8.76 -2.79
CA VAL A 179 -25.26 10.00 -2.39
C VAL A 179 -26.78 9.87 -2.51
N ARG A 180 -27.29 9.42 -3.67
CA ARG A 180 -28.73 9.20 -3.87
C ARG A 180 -29.32 8.17 -2.91
N ALA A 181 -28.56 7.11 -2.64
CA ALA A 181 -28.95 6.06 -1.71
C ALA A 181 -28.82 6.49 -0.23
N ARG A 182 -28.13 7.61 0.05
CA ARG A 182 -27.76 8.06 1.40
C ARG A 182 -26.95 6.99 2.16
N THR A 183 -26.07 6.28 1.46
CA THR A 183 -25.29 5.17 2.02
C THR A 183 -23.79 5.40 1.85
N PHE A 184 -23.09 5.70 2.95
CA PHE A 184 -21.62 5.78 2.95
C PHE A 184 -20.97 4.73 3.87
N SER A 185 -21.68 3.64 4.19
CA SER A 185 -21.24 2.64 5.18
C SER A 185 -20.22 1.63 4.65
N GLY A 186 -20.11 1.45 3.33
CA GLY A 186 -19.26 0.39 2.80
C GLY A 186 -17.75 0.69 2.86
N ALA A 187 -16.96 -0.37 2.73
CA ALA A 187 -15.52 -0.39 3.03
C ALA A 187 -14.69 0.68 2.30
N LEU A 188 -15.12 1.10 1.09
CA LEU A 188 -14.44 2.14 0.32
C LEU A 188 -14.35 3.47 1.11
N TYR A 189 -15.43 3.83 1.81
CA TYR A 189 -15.51 5.03 2.63
C TYR A 189 -15.18 4.73 4.09
N ALA A 190 -15.62 3.59 4.64
CA ALA A 190 -15.37 3.25 6.05
C ALA A 190 -13.88 3.23 6.40
N MET A 191 -13.01 2.75 5.51
CA MET A 191 -11.56 2.78 5.71
C MET A 191 -10.95 4.20 5.75
N GLY A 192 -11.67 5.23 5.30
CA GLY A 192 -11.31 6.65 5.40
C GLY A 192 -11.80 7.33 6.68
N ARG A 193 -12.58 6.64 7.53
CA ARG A 193 -13.04 7.15 8.83
C ARG A 193 -12.04 6.79 9.91
N TYR A 194 -10.96 7.56 9.97
CA TYR A 194 -9.79 7.23 10.79
C TYR A 194 -10.02 7.36 12.30
N GLY A 195 -10.97 8.17 12.78
CA GLY A 195 -11.07 8.54 14.20
C GLY A 195 -11.10 7.35 15.15
N ALA A 196 -12.16 6.53 15.07
CA ALA A 196 -12.29 5.32 15.89
C ALA A 196 -11.20 4.26 15.60
N GLN A 197 -10.60 4.30 14.40
CA GLN A 197 -9.48 3.42 14.08
C GLN A 197 -8.23 3.82 14.89
N LEU A 198 -7.94 5.12 15.01
CA LEU A 198 -6.84 5.61 15.84
C LEU A 198 -7.07 5.31 17.32
N ASP A 199 -8.31 5.42 17.82
CA ASP A 199 -8.64 5.08 19.21
C ASP A 199 -8.28 3.62 19.54
N ALA A 200 -8.68 2.67 18.68
CA ALA A 200 -8.37 1.25 18.87
C ALA A 200 -6.86 0.97 18.88
N TRP A 201 -6.08 1.71 18.08
CA TRP A 201 -4.63 1.60 18.06
C TRP A 201 -3.99 2.24 19.30
N LEU A 202 -4.48 3.40 19.74
CA LEU A 202 -4.02 4.06 20.95
C LEU A 202 -4.32 3.23 22.21
N GLU A 203 -5.51 2.63 22.30
CA GLU A 203 -5.88 1.74 23.41
C GLU A 203 -4.95 0.51 23.45
N ALA A 204 -4.70 -0.12 22.31
CA ALA A 204 -3.91 -1.34 22.25
C ALA A 204 -2.40 -1.12 22.45
N THR A 205 -1.86 0.02 22.00
CA THR A 205 -0.40 0.25 21.94
C THR A 205 0.09 1.34 22.90
N GLY A 206 -0.84 2.12 23.46
CA GLY A 206 -0.58 3.24 24.35
C GLY A 206 -0.04 4.50 23.68
N ARG A 207 0.42 4.43 22.42
CA ARG A 207 1.00 5.58 21.68
C ARG A 207 0.97 5.39 20.18
N LEU A 208 0.93 6.50 19.44
CA LEU A 208 0.83 6.47 17.98
C LEU A 208 1.48 7.70 17.34
N SER A 209 2.27 7.47 16.30
CA SER A 209 2.78 8.56 15.46
C SER A 209 1.94 8.68 14.19
N VAL A 210 1.49 9.89 13.87
CA VAL A 210 0.71 10.18 12.66
C VAL A 210 1.56 10.98 11.69
N VAL A 211 1.61 10.54 10.44
CA VAL A 211 2.28 11.20 9.32
C VAL A 211 1.21 11.75 8.37
N PRO A 212 0.92 13.06 8.38
CA PRO A 212 0.07 13.69 7.38
C PRO A 212 0.71 13.61 5.99
N LEU A 213 0.00 13.05 5.00
CA LEU A 213 0.54 12.85 3.65
C LEU A 213 1.08 14.14 2.99
N PRO A 214 0.43 15.31 3.10
CA PRO A 214 0.98 16.56 2.56
C PRO A 214 2.27 17.02 3.25
N LEU A 215 2.44 16.69 4.53
CA LEU A 215 3.65 17.03 5.29
C LEU A 215 4.80 16.13 4.84
N TYR A 216 4.58 14.80 4.80
CA TYR A 216 5.55 13.85 4.24
C TYR A 216 5.92 14.20 2.79
N SER A 217 4.94 14.55 1.95
CA SER A 217 5.17 14.91 0.55
C SER A 217 6.07 16.13 0.34
N ARG A 218 6.24 16.98 1.36
CA ARG A 218 7.11 18.17 1.32
C ARG A 218 8.42 17.96 2.07
N HIS A 219 8.40 17.09 3.08
CA HIS A 219 9.52 16.86 4.00
C HIS A 219 9.84 15.35 4.08
N GLU A 220 10.08 14.73 2.94
CA GLU A 220 10.23 13.27 2.83
C GLU A 220 11.44 12.78 3.64
N LEU A 221 12.62 13.38 3.43
CA LEU A 221 13.83 12.96 4.11
C LEU A 221 13.77 13.25 5.61
N ALA A 222 13.19 14.38 6.01
CA ALA A 222 12.97 14.71 7.42
C ALA A 222 12.08 13.65 8.10
N THR A 223 10.95 13.30 7.45
CA THR A 223 10.03 12.26 7.93
C THR A 223 10.76 10.93 8.16
N LEU A 224 11.53 10.48 7.17
CA LEU A 224 12.24 9.20 7.23
C LEU A 224 13.31 9.17 8.31
N ARG A 225 14.10 10.25 8.44
CA ARG A 225 15.15 10.35 9.47
C ARG A 225 14.57 10.35 10.86
N GLU A 226 13.47 11.05 11.09
CA GLU A 226 12.84 11.07 12.40
C GLU A 226 12.20 9.73 12.77
N ILE A 227 11.54 9.05 11.82
CA ILE A 227 11.05 7.67 12.02
C ILE A 227 12.21 6.75 12.40
N GLU A 228 13.30 6.78 11.63
CA GLU A 228 14.48 5.94 11.86
C GLU A 228 15.09 6.19 13.25
N CYS A 229 15.31 7.46 13.61
CA CYS A 229 15.84 7.86 14.92
C CYS A 229 14.96 7.41 16.08
N ARG A 230 13.65 7.67 16.01
CA ARG A 230 12.69 7.25 17.06
C ARG A 230 12.63 5.74 17.21
N VAL A 231 12.62 5.00 16.10
CA VAL A 231 12.61 3.53 16.13
C VAL A 231 13.91 2.98 16.71
N MET A 232 15.07 3.51 16.31
CA MET A 232 16.36 3.10 16.88
C MET A 232 16.38 3.30 18.40
N HIS A 233 15.97 4.48 18.87
CA HIS A 233 15.93 4.79 20.30
C HIS A 233 14.96 3.88 21.07
N ARG A 234 13.72 3.75 20.60
CA ARG A 234 12.71 2.89 21.24
C ARG A 234 13.12 1.42 21.24
N SER A 235 13.66 0.94 20.12
CA SER A 235 14.14 -0.44 20.01
C SER A 235 15.30 -0.70 20.98
N ALA A 236 16.12 0.29 21.32
CA ALA A 236 17.21 0.13 22.28
C ALA A 236 16.76 0.30 23.75
N HIS A 237 15.90 1.27 24.04
CA HIS A 237 15.65 1.75 25.40
C HIS A 237 14.21 1.52 25.91
N GLY A 238 13.27 1.18 25.03
CA GLY A 238 11.85 1.05 25.38
C GLY A 238 11.15 2.39 25.67
N THR A 239 11.83 3.51 25.44
CA THR A 239 11.35 4.87 25.72
C THR A 239 11.47 5.76 24.48
N ASP A 240 10.69 6.84 24.44
CA ASP A 240 10.85 7.84 23.39
C ASP A 240 12.15 8.62 23.58
N PRO A 241 12.79 9.06 22.49
CA PRO A 241 13.93 9.95 22.56
C PRO A 241 13.52 11.31 23.18
N PRO A 242 14.48 12.08 23.73
CA PRO A 242 14.26 13.48 24.07
C PRO A 242 13.65 14.25 22.88
N ALA A 243 12.85 15.29 23.17
CA ALA A 243 12.00 15.96 22.20
C ALA A 243 12.74 16.53 20.97
N ASP A 244 14.03 16.87 21.11
CA ASP A 244 14.89 17.44 20.09
C ASP A 244 15.90 16.44 19.49
N ALA A 245 16.10 15.28 20.12
CA ALA A 245 17.14 14.32 19.71
C ALA A 245 16.90 13.74 18.30
N CYS A 246 15.65 13.72 17.85
CA CYS A 246 15.27 13.29 16.50
C CYS A 246 14.71 14.42 15.63
N ASP A 247 14.95 15.69 16.00
CA ASP A 247 14.50 16.84 15.20
C ASP A 247 15.17 16.82 13.81
N ALA A 248 14.34 16.55 12.80
CA ALA A 248 14.77 16.49 11.41
C ALA A 248 14.33 17.72 10.60
N SER A 249 13.80 18.76 11.25
CA SER A 249 13.28 19.97 10.58
C SER A 249 14.34 20.77 9.81
N ARG A 250 15.61 20.61 10.17
CA ARG A 250 16.74 21.30 9.54
C ARG A 250 17.41 20.51 8.41
N VAL A 251 16.86 19.34 8.08
CA VAL A 251 17.41 18.50 7.02
C VAL A 251 17.16 19.17 5.67
N HIS A 252 18.20 19.21 4.82
CA HIS A 252 18.05 19.68 3.46
C HIS A 252 17.35 18.60 2.61
N GLU A 253 16.13 18.88 2.18
CA GLU A 253 15.36 17.99 1.32
C GLU A 253 16.01 17.91 -0.07
N PRO A 254 16.28 16.70 -0.59
CA PRO A 254 16.68 16.57 -1.99
C PRO A 254 15.53 16.98 -2.92
N PRO A 255 15.81 17.29 -4.19
CA PRO A 255 14.76 17.47 -5.18
C PRO A 255 13.79 16.27 -5.19
N PRO A 256 12.47 16.50 -5.30
CA PRO A 256 11.50 15.40 -5.26
C PRO A 256 11.81 14.36 -6.34
N GLY A 257 11.95 13.10 -5.92
CA GLY A 257 12.13 11.98 -6.83
C GLY A 257 10.87 11.71 -7.66
N ALA A 258 11.00 10.85 -8.68
CA ALA A 258 9.84 10.39 -9.45
C ALA A 258 8.88 9.62 -8.53
N ARG A 259 7.62 10.10 -8.42
CA ARG A 259 6.61 9.45 -7.58
C ARG A 259 6.02 8.24 -8.30
N ILE A 260 6.48 7.05 -7.93
CA ILE A 260 5.99 5.77 -8.47
C ILE A 260 4.48 5.63 -8.17
N ASN A 261 3.70 5.21 -9.16
CA ASN A 261 2.24 5.01 -9.07
C ASN A 261 1.43 6.27 -8.67
N SER A 262 2.01 7.47 -8.82
CA SER A 262 1.22 8.72 -8.74
C SER A 262 0.48 8.95 -10.05
N ASN A 263 -0.72 9.56 -9.96
CA ASN A 263 -1.58 9.89 -11.11
C ASN A 263 -2.12 8.69 -11.90
N SER A 264 -2.26 7.51 -11.29
CA SER A 264 -2.89 6.33 -11.92
C SER A 264 -4.43 6.45 -12.07
N HIS A 265 -4.98 7.63 -11.85
CA HIS A 265 -6.41 7.94 -11.98
C HIS A 265 -6.60 9.44 -12.30
N PRO A 266 -7.77 9.86 -12.82
CA PRO A 266 -8.05 11.26 -13.10
C PRO A 266 -7.95 12.13 -11.84
N PRO A 267 -7.68 13.45 -11.97
CA PRO A 267 -7.70 14.34 -10.83
C PRO A 267 -9.10 14.37 -10.21
N LEU A 268 -9.18 14.50 -8.89
CA LEU A 268 -10.46 14.35 -8.16
C LEU A 268 -11.56 15.25 -8.74
N TRP A 269 -11.26 16.52 -9.03
CA TRP A 269 -12.23 17.47 -9.59
C TRP A 269 -12.84 17.05 -10.94
N ALA A 270 -12.17 16.18 -11.70
CA ALA A 270 -12.67 15.65 -12.96
C ALA A 270 -13.49 14.35 -12.79
N ASP A 271 -13.46 13.74 -11.60
CA ASP A 271 -13.94 12.38 -11.34
C ASP A 271 -14.96 12.30 -10.19
N ILE A 272 -15.46 13.45 -9.75
CA ILE A 272 -16.56 13.58 -8.81
C ILE A 272 -17.30 14.90 -9.06
N ASP A 273 -18.61 14.90 -8.92
CA ASP A 273 -19.39 16.14 -9.00
C ASP A 273 -19.23 16.95 -7.70
N ARG A 274 -19.13 18.28 -7.80
CA ARG A 274 -18.85 19.15 -6.64
C ARG A 274 -19.86 18.96 -5.49
N ALA A 275 -21.15 18.84 -5.81
CA ALA A 275 -22.21 18.66 -4.82
C ALA A 275 -22.13 17.29 -4.13
N ASP A 276 -21.84 16.25 -4.90
CA ASP A 276 -21.65 14.89 -4.40
C ASP A 276 -20.39 14.81 -3.51
N ALA A 277 -19.33 15.52 -3.89
CA ALA A 277 -18.11 15.63 -3.11
C ALA A 277 -18.35 16.32 -1.76
N ALA A 278 -19.08 17.44 -1.75
CA ALA A 278 -19.47 18.11 -0.51
C ALA A 278 -20.27 17.18 0.41
N THR A 279 -21.25 16.46 -0.14
CA THR A 279 -22.06 15.49 0.62
C THR A 279 -21.20 14.36 1.20
N LEU A 280 -20.27 13.82 0.40
CA LEU A 280 -19.35 12.78 0.84
C LEU A 280 -18.39 13.29 1.92
N ALA A 281 -17.89 14.52 1.80
CA ALA A 281 -17.01 15.15 2.79
C ALA A 281 -17.70 15.30 4.15
N THR A 282 -18.98 15.72 4.18
CA THR A 282 -19.77 15.77 5.43
C THR A 282 -19.84 14.39 6.10
N SER A 283 -19.86 13.30 5.33
CA SER A 283 -19.85 11.93 5.90
C SER A 283 -18.55 11.54 6.62
N PHE A 284 -17.48 12.32 6.47
CA PHE A 284 -16.19 12.15 7.14
C PHE A 284 -15.95 13.14 8.28
N GLU A 285 -16.73 14.22 8.36
CA GLU A 285 -16.45 15.39 9.20
C GLU A 285 -16.23 15.03 10.68
N CYS A 286 -17.14 14.28 11.28
CA CYS A 286 -17.01 13.84 12.68
C CYS A 286 -15.72 13.02 12.91
N SER A 287 -15.39 12.12 11.98
CA SER A 287 -14.15 11.35 12.05
C SER A 287 -12.92 12.24 11.90
N ASN A 288 -12.94 13.21 10.98
CA ASN A 288 -11.80 14.10 10.72
C ASN A 288 -11.57 15.03 11.90
N GLN A 289 -12.63 15.61 12.46
CA GLN A 289 -12.59 16.43 13.67
C GLN A 289 -11.97 15.65 14.83
N HIS A 290 -12.37 14.39 15.03
CA HIS A 290 -11.77 13.55 16.07
C HIS A 290 -10.27 13.33 15.86
N VAL A 291 -9.83 13.08 14.62
CA VAL A 291 -8.40 12.97 14.31
C VAL A 291 -7.66 14.27 14.68
N HIS A 292 -8.19 15.43 14.29
CA HIS A 292 -7.55 16.71 14.65
C HIS A 292 -7.48 16.94 16.16
N VAL A 293 -8.55 16.60 16.90
CA VAL A 293 -8.54 16.65 18.37
C VAL A 293 -7.43 15.76 18.93
N LEU A 294 -7.30 14.51 18.46
CA LEU A 294 -6.24 13.60 18.90
C LEU A 294 -4.83 14.18 18.61
N LEU A 295 -4.60 14.70 17.41
CA LEU A 295 -3.31 15.28 17.03
C LEU A 295 -2.92 16.50 17.87
N GLU A 296 -3.89 17.26 18.33
CA GLU A 296 -3.66 18.50 19.08
C GLU A 296 -3.58 18.30 20.59
N THR A 297 -4.29 17.33 21.13
CA THR A 297 -4.55 17.25 22.57
C THR A 297 -4.06 15.97 23.22
N HIS A 298 -3.88 14.88 22.46
CA HIS A 298 -3.56 13.59 23.07
C HIS A 298 -2.04 13.46 23.30
N PRO A 299 -1.56 13.31 24.55
CA PRO A 299 -0.14 13.39 24.88
C PRO A 299 0.71 12.25 24.28
N ASN A 300 0.08 11.11 23.98
CA ASN A 300 0.73 9.96 23.36
C ASN A 300 0.53 9.89 21.83
N VAL A 301 0.02 10.97 21.22
CA VAL A 301 -0.08 11.10 19.76
C VAL A 301 0.93 12.15 19.30
N SER A 302 1.77 11.79 18.33
CA SER A 302 2.76 12.71 17.76
C SER A 302 2.55 12.89 16.27
N VAL A 303 2.58 14.13 15.78
CA VAL A 303 2.70 14.41 14.34
C VAL A 303 4.16 14.25 13.91
N LEU A 304 4.41 13.50 12.84
CA LEU A 304 5.73 13.36 12.23
C LEU A 304 5.74 13.91 10.79
N PRO A 305 6.84 14.55 10.37
CA PRO A 305 7.98 14.98 11.20
C PRO A 305 7.61 16.12 12.15
N ALA A 306 8.28 16.19 13.29
CA ALA A 306 8.20 17.26 14.26
C ALA A 306 8.97 18.50 13.78
N GLY A 307 8.80 19.62 14.49
CA GLY A 307 9.50 20.89 14.19
C GLY A 307 8.88 21.70 13.04
N PHE A 308 7.85 21.18 12.37
CA PHE A 308 7.10 21.91 11.34
C PHE A 308 5.84 22.58 11.89
N GLY A 309 5.47 23.71 11.29
CA GLY A 309 4.35 24.53 11.79
C GLY A 309 3.01 23.83 11.63
N LYS A 310 2.09 24.00 12.58
CA LYS A 310 0.71 23.43 12.53
C LYS A 310 0.01 23.71 11.19
N GLN A 311 0.21 24.90 10.62
CA GLN A 311 -0.36 25.31 9.33
C GLN A 311 0.01 24.39 8.16
N GLU A 312 1.11 23.64 8.28
CA GLU A 312 1.58 22.73 7.24
C GLU A 312 0.77 21.43 7.14
N TRP A 313 0.05 21.09 8.19
CA TRP A 313 -0.68 19.83 8.24
C TRP A 313 -2.11 19.97 8.76
N ILE A 314 -2.53 21.08 9.37
CA ILE A 314 -3.83 21.15 10.05
C ILE A 314 -5.04 20.90 9.14
N HIS A 315 -4.98 21.25 7.85
CA HIS A 315 -6.08 21.04 6.91
C HIS A 315 -5.92 19.78 6.05
N PHE A 316 -5.04 18.84 6.41
CA PHE A 316 -4.66 17.74 5.51
C PHE A 316 -5.76 16.69 5.22
N LEU A 317 -6.79 16.63 6.07
CA LEU A 317 -7.97 15.78 5.88
C LEU A 317 -9.12 16.52 5.19
N GLU A 318 -8.97 17.82 4.98
CA GLU A 318 -9.97 18.62 4.30
C GLU A 318 -9.83 18.48 2.79
N PRO A 319 -10.95 18.43 2.07
CA PRO A 319 -10.90 18.29 0.63
C PRO A 319 -10.42 19.58 -0.05
N ALA A 320 -9.28 19.50 -0.73
CA ALA A 320 -8.83 20.53 -1.64
C ALA A 320 -9.62 20.44 -2.98
N TYR A 321 -10.74 21.16 -3.07
CA TYR A 321 -11.63 21.18 -4.25
C TYR A 321 -11.27 22.21 -5.33
N LEU A 322 -10.20 22.98 -5.14
CA LEU A 322 -9.82 24.01 -6.10
C LEU A 322 -8.75 23.49 -7.08
N PRO A 323 -8.92 23.70 -8.41
CA PRO A 323 -7.81 23.55 -9.33
C PRO A 323 -6.76 24.64 -9.04
N PRO A 324 -5.45 24.38 -9.19
CA PRO A 324 -4.51 25.48 -9.36
C PRO A 324 -4.92 26.30 -10.59
N PRO A 325 -4.79 27.64 -10.58
CA PRO A 325 -5.28 28.54 -11.64
C PRO A 325 -4.87 28.12 -13.06
N GLU A 326 -3.71 27.47 -13.19
CA GLU A 326 -3.08 27.06 -14.45
C GLU A 326 -3.66 25.76 -15.06
N ALA A 327 -4.39 24.94 -14.28
CA ALA A 327 -4.93 23.66 -14.75
C ALA A 327 -6.15 23.80 -15.69
N ARG A 328 -6.61 25.02 -15.98
CA ARG A 328 -7.74 25.30 -16.88
C ARG A 328 -7.39 25.14 -18.36
N SER A 329 -6.11 25.07 -18.75
CA SER A 329 -5.69 25.19 -20.15
C SER A 329 -5.17 23.91 -20.82
N ARG A 330 -5.01 22.80 -20.09
CA ARG A 330 -4.54 21.53 -20.67
C ARG A 330 -5.24 20.33 -20.04
N ALA A 331 -6.27 19.82 -20.69
CA ALA A 331 -6.77 18.47 -20.40
C ALA A 331 -5.70 17.46 -20.84
N PRO A 332 -5.22 16.55 -19.98
CA PRO A 332 -4.35 15.47 -20.41
C PRO A 332 -5.16 14.42 -21.21
N PRO A 333 -4.56 13.71 -22.17
CA PRO A 333 -5.23 12.66 -22.93
C PRO A 333 -5.40 11.42 -22.03
N TRP A 334 -6.52 11.32 -21.33
CA TRP A 334 -6.83 10.18 -20.43
C TRP A 334 -7.33 8.93 -21.17
N LEU A 335 -7.28 8.91 -22.50
CA LEU A 335 -7.70 7.77 -23.33
C LEU A 335 -6.65 6.63 -23.43
N ALA A 336 -5.47 6.76 -22.83
CA ALA A 336 -4.41 5.73 -22.93
C ALA A 336 -4.37 4.73 -21.76
N TYR A 337 -5.28 4.78 -20.78
CA TYR A 337 -5.23 3.93 -19.59
C TYR A 337 -5.86 2.55 -19.81
N GLY A 338 -5.28 1.80 -20.74
CA GLY A 338 -5.35 0.35 -20.82
C GLY A 338 -3.92 -0.19 -20.83
N ALA A 339 -3.56 -0.97 -19.81
CA ALA A 339 -2.31 -1.72 -19.64
C ALA A 339 -1.14 -1.07 -18.84
N ILE A 340 -0.99 -1.61 -17.62
CA ILE A 340 0.26 -2.11 -17.01
C ILE A 340 1.31 -1.10 -16.48
N PRO A 341 1.50 -1.11 -15.14
CA PRO A 341 2.84 -1.23 -14.57
C PRO A 341 2.97 -2.42 -13.59
N LEU A 342 2.13 -3.46 -13.73
CA LEU A 342 2.24 -4.68 -12.93
C LEU A 342 3.21 -5.73 -13.51
N MET A 343 3.73 -5.55 -14.74
CA MET A 343 4.62 -6.54 -15.37
C MET A 343 6.07 -6.47 -14.87
N GLN A 344 6.54 -5.35 -14.30
CA GLN A 344 7.95 -5.28 -13.85
C GLN A 344 8.24 -6.15 -12.62
N ASP A 345 7.27 -6.31 -11.70
CA ASP A 345 7.43 -7.17 -10.52
C ASP A 345 7.12 -8.65 -10.83
N VAL A 346 6.38 -8.95 -11.91
CA VAL A 346 6.08 -10.34 -12.33
C VAL A 346 7.19 -10.91 -13.24
N LEU A 347 7.78 -10.09 -14.11
CA LEU A 347 8.85 -10.53 -15.02
C LEU A 347 10.18 -10.81 -14.30
N THR A 348 10.43 -10.15 -13.17
CA THR A 348 11.60 -10.45 -12.31
C THR A 348 11.49 -11.82 -11.63
N HIS A 349 10.29 -12.39 -11.48
CA HIS A 349 10.11 -13.76 -11.00
C HIS A 349 10.23 -14.84 -12.08
N LEU A 350 10.13 -14.48 -13.37
CA LEU A 350 10.24 -15.41 -14.49
C LEU A 350 11.66 -15.49 -15.10
N TRP A 351 12.59 -14.64 -14.65
CA TRP A 351 13.96 -14.64 -15.16
C TRP A 351 14.98 -14.88 -14.05
N ARG A 352 15.24 -16.16 -13.75
CA ARG A 352 16.48 -16.59 -13.09
C ARG A 352 17.39 -17.25 -14.13
N PRO A 353 18.48 -16.61 -14.59
CA PRO A 353 19.45 -17.27 -15.45
C PRO A 353 20.44 -18.09 -14.61
N SER A 354 20.00 -19.20 -14.02
CA SER A 354 20.94 -20.20 -13.44
C SER A 354 20.29 -21.57 -13.23
N ALA A 355 20.22 -22.41 -14.28
CA ALA A 355 20.29 -23.89 -14.22
C ALA A 355 20.02 -24.49 -15.62
N PRO A 356 20.67 -25.61 -16.00
CA PRO A 356 20.54 -26.21 -17.33
C PRO A 356 19.16 -26.85 -17.52
N THR A 357 18.58 -26.63 -18.69
CA THR A 357 17.24 -27.05 -19.09
C THR A 357 17.10 -28.57 -19.24
N PRO A 358 16.00 -29.19 -18.78
CA PRO A 358 15.49 -30.40 -19.41
C PRO A 358 14.64 -30.02 -20.63
N ARG A 359 14.71 -30.84 -21.69
CA ARG A 359 13.99 -30.67 -22.96
C ARG A 359 12.48 -30.58 -22.73
N VAL A 360 11.91 -29.38 -22.89
CA VAL A 360 10.45 -29.17 -22.99
C VAL A 360 10.06 -29.14 -24.47
N GLY A 361 9.04 -29.94 -24.82
CA GLY A 361 8.58 -30.16 -26.18
C GLY A 361 8.12 -28.91 -26.92
N ARG A 362 8.22 -28.96 -28.26
CA ARG A 362 7.94 -27.88 -29.24
C ARG A 362 6.51 -27.30 -29.21
N GLU A 363 5.62 -27.79 -28.36
CA GLU A 363 4.19 -27.47 -28.39
C GLU A 363 3.82 -26.16 -27.64
N ASN A 364 4.64 -25.69 -26.69
CA ASN A 364 4.35 -24.46 -25.92
C ASN A 364 4.73 -23.15 -26.63
N TRP A 365 5.56 -23.20 -27.67
CA TRP A 365 5.95 -22.00 -28.42
C TRP A 365 4.85 -21.51 -29.37
N VAL A 366 4.04 -22.45 -29.89
CA VAL A 366 2.95 -22.14 -30.82
C VAL A 366 1.80 -21.44 -30.09
N LEU A 367 1.48 -21.86 -28.87
CA LEU A 367 0.47 -21.20 -28.01
C LEU A 367 0.89 -19.80 -27.59
N THR A 368 2.16 -19.61 -27.24
CA THR A 368 2.71 -18.28 -26.90
C THR A 368 2.67 -17.32 -28.09
N LEU A 369 3.00 -17.81 -29.29
CA LEU A 369 2.94 -17.02 -30.54
C LEU A 369 1.51 -16.73 -30.97
N LEU A 370 0.57 -17.67 -30.81
CA LEU A 370 -0.85 -17.47 -31.10
C LEU A 370 -1.50 -16.44 -30.16
N LEU A 371 -1.17 -16.48 -28.87
CA LEU A 371 -1.62 -15.47 -27.90
C LEU A 371 -1.04 -14.08 -28.22
N PHE A 372 0.21 -14.01 -28.65
CA PHE A 372 0.84 -12.75 -29.08
C PHE A 372 0.22 -12.21 -30.38
N ALA A 373 -0.14 -13.09 -31.32
CA ALA A 373 -0.81 -12.72 -32.57
C ALA A 373 -2.26 -12.25 -32.33
N LEU A 374 -2.99 -12.87 -31.39
CA LEU A 374 -4.34 -12.44 -30.99
C LEU A 374 -4.30 -11.09 -30.25
N LEU A 375 -3.25 -10.81 -29.47
CA LEU A 375 -2.99 -9.50 -28.86
C LEU A 375 -2.77 -8.41 -29.93
N LEU A 376 -2.00 -8.70 -30.98
CA LEU A 376 -1.78 -7.78 -32.10
C LEU A 376 -3.05 -7.58 -32.97
N ALA A 377 -3.85 -8.64 -33.14
CA ALA A 377 -5.13 -8.56 -33.86
C ALA A 377 -6.19 -7.75 -33.10
N GLY A 378 -6.26 -7.87 -31.77
CA GLY A 378 -7.18 -7.10 -30.94
C GLY A 378 -6.83 -5.60 -30.86
N LEU A 379 -5.55 -5.25 -30.97
CA LEU A 379 -5.07 -3.86 -31.03
C LEU A 379 -5.37 -3.18 -32.38
N THR A 380 -5.51 -3.94 -33.47
CA THR A 380 -5.71 -3.39 -34.82
C THR A 380 -7.18 -3.14 -35.18
N THR A 381 -8.15 -3.79 -34.51
CA THR A 381 -9.57 -3.44 -34.67
C THR A 381 -9.98 -2.13 -33.96
N ALA A 382 -9.11 -1.56 -33.12
CA ALA A 382 -9.37 -0.29 -32.41
C ALA A 382 -8.84 0.96 -33.14
N CYS A 383 -7.98 0.79 -34.16
CA CYS A 383 -7.45 1.88 -34.98
C CYS A 383 -7.65 1.49 -36.45
N GLY A 384 -8.64 2.08 -37.12
CA GLY A 384 -9.03 1.76 -38.50
C GLY A 384 -7.97 2.05 -39.58
N CYS A 385 -6.87 1.31 -39.57
CA CYS A 385 -5.82 1.37 -40.58
C CYS A 385 -5.81 0.06 -41.40
N THR A 386 -6.02 0.18 -42.71
CA THR A 386 -5.97 -0.91 -43.67
C THR A 386 -4.54 -1.44 -43.81
N VAL A 387 -4.33 -2.75 -43.62
CA VAL A 387 -3.02 -3.40 -43.83
C VAL A 387 -3.03 -4.16 -45.15
N HIS A 388 -2.07 -3.87 -46.02
CA HIS A 388 -1.75 -4.68 -47.20
C HIS A 388 -1.17 -6.04 -46.75
N VAL A 389 -1.84 -7.13 -47.12
CA VAL A 389 -1.43 -8.50 -46.79
C VAL A 389 -0.22 -8.91 -47.65
N LEU A 390 0.95 -9.04 -47.03
CA LEU A 390 2.10 -9.75 -47.60
C LEU A 390 1.87 -11.27 -47.48
N ARG A 391 1.64 -11.95 -48.62
CA ARG A 391 1.55 -13.41 -48.69
C ARG A 391 2.93 -14.04 -48.59
N PHE A 392 3.18 -14.80 -47.52
CA PHE A 392 4.29 -15.76 -47.48
C PHE A 392 3.83 -17.15 -47.92
N ARG A 393 4.56 -17.73 -48.87
CA ARG A 393 4.36 -19.11 -49.37
C ARG A 393 5.26 -20.04 -48.57
N VAL A 394 4.69 -21.01 -47.85
CA VAL A 394 5.46 -22.09 -47.19
C VAL A 394 5.43 -23.33 -48.11
N PRO A 395 6.56 -23.99 -48.42
CA PRO A 395 6.57 -25.21 -49.21
C PRO A 395 6.16 -26.43 -48.36
N SER A 396 5.19 -27.19 -48.85
CA SER A 396 4.82 -28.50 -48.31
C SER A 396 5.88 -29.55 -48.67
N ARG A 397 6.32 -30.36 -47.70
CA ARG A 397 6.81 -31.71 -47.96
C ARG A 397 6.07 -32.70 -47.07
N SER A 398 5.36 -33.59 -47.76
CA SER A 398 4.64 -34.75 -47.27
C SER A 398 5.61 -35.80 -46.71
N ALA A 399 5.22 -36.43 -45.60
CA ALA A 399 5.70 -37.76 -45.22
C ALA A 399 4.58 -38.75 -45.53
N VAL A 400 4.86 -39.71 -46.41
CA VAL A 400 4.06 -40.93 -46.61
C VAL A 400 4.79 -42.03 -45.84
N LEU A 401 4.05 -42.80 -45.03
CA LEU A 401 4.51 -44.07 -44.47
C LEU A 401 4.75 -45.05 -45.63
N VAL A 402 6.02 -45.42 -45.87
CA VAL A 402 6.66 -46.75 -45.81
C VAL A 402 8.13 -46.54 -46.18
#